data_AF-A0A971MYT8-F1
#
_entry.id   AF-A0A971MYT8-F1
#
_cell.length_a   1.000
_cell.length_b   1.000
_cell.length_c   1.000
_cell.angle_alpha   90.00
_cell.angle_beta   90.00
_cell.angle_gamma   90.00
#
_symmetry.space_group_name_H-M   'P 1'
#
loop_
_entity.id
_entity.type
_entity.pdbx_description
1 polymer ?
#
loop_
_entity_poly.entity_id
_entity_poly.type
_entity_poly.pdbx_seq_one_letter_code
_entity_poly.pdbx_strand_id
1 'polypeptide(L)' 'MDIKGKIEEIVKKIKGDDKFGAKFKEDPVKAVEGVLGVDLPEDQIESVVAGVKAKLKLDGGDDKDGGLLDKAKGLFGK' A
#
# COMPACT_ATOMS: atom_id res chain seq x y z
N MET A 1 11.28 -12.09 10.41
CA MET A 1 10.30 -11.96 9.32
C MET A 1 10.49 -10.59 8.68
N ASP A 2 10.72 -10.55 7.38
CA ASP A 2 10.91 -9.28 6.67
C ASP A 2 9.55 -8.72 6.24
N ILE A 3 8.85 -8.08 7.18
CA ILE A 3 7.51 -7.52 6.95
C ILE A 3 7.56 -6.44 5.87
N LYS A 4 8.64 -5.64 5.85
CA LYS A 4 8.87 -4.63 4.80
C LYS A 4 9.00 -5.27 3.41
N GLY A 5 9.81 -6.32 3.28
CA GLY A 5 9.94 -7.03 1.99
C GLY A 5 8.61 -7.60 1.48
N LYS A 6 7.78 -8.13 2.38
CA LYS A 6 6.43 -8.60 2.03
C LYS A 6 5.52 -7.46 1.56
N ILE A 7 5.52 -6.32 2.27
CA ILE A 7 4.76 -5.13 1.85
C ILE A 7 5.14 -4.73 0.42
N GLU A 8 6.45 -4.65 0.11
CA GLU A 8 6.91 -4.26 -1.22
C GLU A 8 6.52 -5.27 -2.31
N GLU A 9 6.59 -6.57 -2.02
CA GLU A 9 6.17 -7.62 -2.96
C GLU A 9 4.67 -7.51 -3.28
N ILE A 10 3.83 -7.33 -2.26
CA ILE A 10 2.39 -7.17 -2.39
C ILE A 10 2.07 -5.91 -3.20
N VAL A 11 2.72 -4.78 -2.90
CA VAL A 11 2.56 -3.52 -3.67
C VAL A 11 2.93 -3.72 -5.14
N LYS A 12 4.04 -4.41 -5.40
CA LYS A 12 4.50 -4.68 -6.77
C LYS A 12 3.53 -5.60 -7.51
N LYS A 13 2.96 -6.57 -6.81
CA LYS A 13 1.93 -7.48 -7.33
C LYS A 13 0.63 -6.74 -7.63
N ILE A 14 0.19 -5.83 -6.77
CA ILE A 14 -1.00 -4.99 -7.00
C ILE A 14 -0.85 -4.13 -8.26
N LYS A 15 0.35 -3.62 -8.54
CA LYS A 15 0.61 -2.83 -9.74
C LYS A 15 0.81 -3.66 -11.00
N GLY A 16 1.33 -4.89 -10.87
CA GLY A 16 1.64 -5.77 -11.99
C GLY A 16 0.53 -6.76 -12.35
N ASP A 17 -0.40 -7.01 -11.43
CA ASP A 17 -1.50 -7.97 -11.57
C ASP A 17 -2.83 -7.28 -11.23
N ASP A 18 -3.56 -6.87 -12.27
CA ASP A 18 -4.86 -6.22 -12.15
C ASP A 18 -5.89 -7.07 -11.39
N LYS A 19 -5.83 -8.40 -11.51
CA LYS A 19 -6.75 -9.29 -10.78
C LYS A 19 -6.42 -9.28 -9.30
N PHE A 20 -5.14 -9.27 -8.95
CA PHE A 20 -4.70 -9.14 -7.57
C PHE A 20 -5.04 -7.75 -7.01
N GLY A 21 -4.84 -6.69 -7.78
CA GLY A 21 -5.23 -5.33 -7.40
C GLY A 21 -6.73 -5.18 -7.17
N ALA A 22 -7.57 -5.80 -7.99
CA ALA A 22 -9.01 -5.86 -7.79
C ALA A 22 -9.35 -6.64 -6.50
N LYS A 23 -8.77 -7.83 -6.31
CA LYS A 23 -8.95 -8.62 -5.08
C LYS A 23 -8.50 -7.87 -3.83
N PHE A 24 -7.40 -7.14 -3.89
CA PHE A 24 -6.90 -6.36 -2.76
C PHE A 24 -7.82 -5.16 -2.45
N LYS A 25 -8.47 -4.58 -3.46
CA LYS A 25 -9.48 -3.52 -3.24
C LYS A 25 -10.75 -4.06 -2.59
N GLU A 26 -11.20 -5.25 -2.99
CA GLU A 26 -12.35 -5.91 -2.37
C GLU A 26 -12.03 -6.43 -0.97
N ASP A 27 -10.93 -7.16 -0.83
CA ASP A 27 -10.62 -7.92 0.38
C ASP A 27 -9.09 -7.93 0.64
N PRO A 28 -8.53 -6.82 1.15
CA PRO A 28 -7.09 -6.67 1.29
C PRO A 28 -6.50 -7.63 2.31
N VAL A 29 -7.24 -7.97 3.38
CA VAL A 29 -6.80 -8.93 4.41
C VAL A 29 -6.60 -10.30 3.77
N LYS A 30 -7.62 -10.84 3.09
CA LYS A 30 -7.50 -12.13 2.38
C LYS A 30 -6.48 -12.11 1.25
N ALA A 31 -6.35 -11.00 0.52
CA ALA A 31 -5.36 -10.88 -0.54
C ALA A 31 -3.92 -10.94 0.02
N VAL A 32 -3.67 -10.27 1.15
CA VAL A 32 -2.39 -10.31 1.84
C VAL A 32 -2.15 -11.68 2.47
N GLU A 33 -3.14 -12.25 3.16
CA GLU A 33 -3.08 -13.58 3.77
C GLU A 33 -2.72 -14.67 2.74
N GLY A 34 -3.36 -14.64 1.57
CA GLY A 34 -3.07 -15.58 0.48
C GLY A 34 -1.67 -15.44 -0.14
N VAL A 35 -1.01 -14.28 -0.02
CA VAL A 35 0.38 -14.06 -0.47
C VAL A 35 1.37 -14.37 0.65
N LEU A 36 1.01 -14.06 1.89
CA LEU A 36 1.83 -14.33 3.05
C LEU A 36 1.90 -15.82 3.36
N GLY A 37 0.81 -16.57 3.10
CA GLY A 37 0.74 -18.02 3.30
C GLY A 37 1.00 -18.43 4.75
N VAL A 38 0.76 -17.52 5.70
CA VAL A 38 1.01 -17.71 7.12
C VAL A 38 -0.24 -17.32 7.91
N ASP A 39 -0.58 -18.14 8.90
CA ASP A 39 -1.65 -17.92 9.88
C ASP A 39 -1.22 -16.82 10.87
N LEU A 40 -1.04 -15.60 10.36
CA LEU A 40 -0.77 -14.43 11.17
C LEU A 40 -2.07 -13.97 11.84
N PRO A 41 -1.99 -13.45 13.08
CA PRO A 41 -3.15 -12.82 13.70
C PRO A 41 -3.62 -11.65 12.84
N GLU A 42 -4.94 -11.47 12.77
CA GLU A 42 -5.61 -10.49 11.92
C GLU A 42 -5.03 -9.07 12.06
N ASP A 43 -4.68 -8.67 13.28
CA ASP A 43 -4.07 -7.36 13.61
C ASP A 43 -2.71 -7.12 12.91
N GLN A 44 -1.89 -8.17 12.79
CA GLN A 44 -0.62 -8.10 12.05
C GLN A 44 -0.89 -7.98 10.54
N ILE A 45 -1.90 -8.68 10.02
CA ILE A 45 -2.28 -8.62 8.61
C ILE A 45 -2.82 -7.23 8.28
N GLU A 46 -3.65 -6.64 9.14
CA GLU A 46 -4.13 -5.27 8.99
C GLU A 46 -2.99 -4.26 8.98
N SER A 47 -1.97 -4.42 9.83
CA SER A 47 -0.77 -3.58 9.82
C SER A 47 -0.01 -3.67 8.50
N VAL A 48 0.09 -4.86 7.90
CA VAL A 48 0.69 -5.06 6.57
C VAL A 48 -0.17 -4.41 5.48
N VAL A 49 -1.49 -4.63 5.51
CA VAL A 49 -2.46 -4.01 4.59
C VAL A 49 -2.36 -2.49 4.65
N ALA A 50 -2.28 -1.91 5.84
CA ALA A 50 -2.11 -0.48 6.05
C ALA A 50 -0.80 0.02 5.45
N GLY A 51 0.30 -0.70 5.66
CA GLY A 51 1.60 -0.41 5.05
C GLY A 51 1.56 -0.47 3.51
N VAL A 52 0.89 -1.49 2.95
CA VAL A 52 0.69 -1.65 1.50
C VAL A 52 -0.14 -0.51 0.94
N LYS A 53 -1.28 -0.17 1.56
CA LYS A 53 -2.12 0.97 1.16
C LYS A 53 -1.36 2.30 1.25
N ALA A 54 -0.59 2.50 2.31
CA ALA A 54 0.24 3.70 2.48
C ALA A 54 1.29 3.78 1.37
N LYS A 55 2.01 2.70 1.08
CA LYS A 55 3.01 2.63 0.01
C LYS A 55 2.38 2.81 -1.37
N LEU A 56 1.20 2.24 -1.64
CA LEU A 56 0.45 2.47 -2.88
C LEU A 56 -0.04 3.91 -3.02
N LYS A 57 -0.39 4.59 -1.92
CA LYS A 57 -0.71 6.03 -1.94
C LYS A 57 0.53 6.89 -2.15
N LEU A 58 1.67 6.48 -1.59
CA LEU A 58 2.96 7.16 -1.81
C LEU A 58 3.50 6.95 -3.23
N ASP A 59 3.20 5.80 -3.85
CA ASP A 59 3.73 5.47 -5.18
C ASP A 59 2.73 5.78 -6.31
N GLY A 60 1.44 5.62 -6.04
CA GLY A 60 0.34 5.98 -6.93
C GLY A 60 -0.16 7.41 -6.75
N GLY A 61 0.31 8.12 -5.72
CA GLY A 61 0.14 9.56 -5.56
C GLY A 61 1.38 10.28 -6.04
N ASP A 62 1.28 10.97 -7.18
CA ASP A 62 1.80 12.33 -7.36
C ASP A 62 3.23 12.66 -6.87
N ASP A 63 4.21 11.76 -6.99
CA ASP A 63 5.64 12.16 -7.02
C ASP A 63 6.07 12.66 -8.42
N LYS A 64 5.10 12.94 -9.30
CA LYS A 64 5.30 13.65 -10.57
C LYS A 64 4.53 14.96 -10.72
N ASP A 65 3.70 15.38 -9.76
CA ASP A 65 3.03 16.67 -9.82
C ASP A 65 3.17 17.39 -8.48
N GLY A 66 3.71 18.61 -8.50
CA GLY A 66 3.90 19.45 -7.32
C GLY A 66 2.57 19.91 -6.72
N GLY A 67 1.72 19.01 -6.23
CA GLY A 67 0.40 19.34 -5.71
C GLY A 67 0.34 19.40 -4.19
N LEU A 68 0.92 18.42 -3.51
CA LEU A 68 0.80 18.31 -2.05
C LEU A 68 1.89 19.08 -1.30
N LEU A 69 3.11 19.13 -1.86
CA LEU A 69 4.20 19.97 -1.35
C LEU A 69 4.00 21.46 -1.68
N ASP A 70 3.37 21.76 -2.81
CA ASP A 70 3.16 23.13 -3.28
C ASP A 70 1.94 23.79 -2.62
N LYS A 71 0.85 23.04 -2.35
CA LYS A 71 -0.23 23.52 -1.46
C LYS A 71 0.24 23.73 -0.02
N ALA A 72 1.14 22.88 0.49
CA ALA A 72 1.71 23.08 1.82
C ALA A 72 2.58 24.34 1.87
N LYS A 73 3.38 24.62 0.84
CA LYS A 73 4.14 25.88 0.73
C LYS A 73 3.25 27.10 0.52
N GLY A 74 2.17 27.01 -0.26
CA GLY A 74 1.24 28.11 -0.51
C GLY A 74 0.41 28.52 0.72
N LEU A 75 0.23 27.62 1.69
CA LEU A 75 -0.47 27.88 2.95
C LEU A 75 0.45 28.39 4.08
N PHE A 76 1.74 28.04 4.04
CA PHE A 76 2.73 28.44 5.05
C PHE A 76 3.67 29.57 4.60
N GLY A 77 3.58 30.00 3.35
CA GLY A 77 4.42 31.03 2.75
C GLY A 77 3.79 32.42 2.63
N LYS A 78 2.71 32.71 3.37
CA LYS A 78 2.10 34.04 3.41
C LYS A 78 2.21 34.67 4.78
#